data_AF-A0AAJ2H2Y8-F1
#
_entry.id   AF-A0AAJ2H2Y8-F1
#
_cell.length_a   1.000
_cell.length_b   1.000
_cell.length_c   1.000
_cell.angle_alpha   90.00
_cell.angle_beta   90.00
_cell.angle_gamma   90.00
#
_symmetry.space_group_name_H-M   'P 1'
#
loop_
_entity.id
_entity.type
_entity.pdbx_description
1 polymer ?
#
loop_
_entity_poly.entity_id
_entity_poly.type
_entity_poly.pdbx_seq_one_letter_code
_entity_poly.pdbx_strand_id
1 'polypeptide(L)'
;GLHIATLLCALFVKHFPTLVEAGHLFVAMPPLYRIDAGKEVHYALDDMELQQTLKKLKSRSAPQITRFKGLGEMNPLQLRETTMDPNTRRLVQLDLDDSHYTNGLLDKLLAKKRASDRKTWLEEKGNLADIAAL
;
A
#
# COMPACT_ATOMS: atom_id res chain seq x y z
N GLY A 1 -5.96 1.95 6.22
CA GLY A 1 -6.19 2.31 4.80
C GLY A 1 -6.58 1.13 3.93
N LEU A 2 -5.86 0.01 4.03
CA LEU A 2 -5.98 -1.13 3.11
C LEU A 2 -7.40 -1.69 2.95
N HIS A 3 -8.20 -1.76 4.02
CA HIS A 3 -9.60 -2.21 3.91
C HIS A 3 -10.44 -1.35 2.95
N ILE A 4 -10.29 -0.01 3.00
CA ILE A 4 -11.00 0.91 2.08
C ILE A 4 -10.51 0.68 0.65
N ALA A 5 -9.19 0.52 0.46
CA ALA A 5 -8.62 0.24 -0.85
C ALA A 5 -9.19 -1.06 -1.44
N THR A 6 -9.28 -2.14 -0.65
CA THR A 6 -9.89 -3.41 -1.11
C THR A 6 -11.36 -3.24 -1.49
N LEU A 7 -12.15 -2.48 -0.72
CA LEU A 7 -13.55 -2.21 -1.04
C LEU A 7 -13.71 -1.40 -2.33
N LEU A 8 -12.87 -0.39 -2.54
CA LEU A 8 -12.86 0.38 -3.78
C LEU A 8 -12.42 -0.49 -4.97
N CYS A 9 -11.38 -1.31 -4.81
CA CYS A 9 -10.96 -2.26 -5.85
C CYS A 9 -12.12 -3.20 -6.22
N ALA A 10 -12.83 -3.74 -5.25
CA ALA A 10 -13.97 -4.61 -5.49
C ALA A 10 -15.12 -3.89 -6.21
N LEU A 11 -15.39 -2.62 -5.86
CA LEU A 11 -16.35 -1.78 -6.57
C LEU A 11 -15.97 -1.65 -8.06
N PHE A 12 -14.71 -1.28 -8.35
CA PHE A 12 -14.24 -1.11 -9.72
C PHE A 12 -14.20 -2.41 -10.51
N VAL A 13 -13.68 -3.50 -9.95
CA VAL A 13 -13.63 -4.80 -10.63
C VAL A 13 -15.03 -5.33 -10.94
N LYS A 14 -15.98 -5.17 -10.01
CA LYS A 14 -17.34 -5.71 -10.19
C LYS A 14 -18.22 -4.86 -11.09
N HIS A 15 -18.16 -3.54 -10.95
CA HIS A 15 -19.11 -2.63 -11.59
C HIS A 15 -18.52 -1.81 -12.73
N PHE A 16 -17.20 -1.71 -12.81
CA PHE A 16 -16.48 -0.92 -13.82
C PHE A 16 -15.29 -1.71 -14.43
N PRO A 17 -15.44 -2.98 -14.83
CA PRO A 17 -14.32 -3.82 -15.27
C PRO A 17 -13.60 -3.22 -16.48
N THR A 18 -14.32 -2.63 -17.43
CA THR A 18 -13.75 -1.98 -18.62
C THR A 18 -12.79 -0.83 -18.27
N LEU A 19 -13.01 -0.13 -17.15
CA LEU A 19 -12.12 0.92 -16.69
C LEU A 19 -10.80 0.33 -16.15
N VAL A 20 -10.89 -0.80 -15.47
CA VAL A 20 -9.73 -1.53 -14.96
C VAL A 20 -8.93 -2.13 -16.12
N GLU A 21 -9.59 -2.80 -17.06
CA GLU A 21 -8.98 -3.38 -18.27
C GLU A 21 -8.30 -2.33 -19.16
N ALA A 22 -8.86 -1.11 -19.23
CA ALA A 22 -8.24 0.00 -19.94
C ALA A 22 -7.02 0.61 -19.22
N GLY A 23 -6.64 0.09 -18.04
CA GLY A 23 -5.49 0.55 -17.28
C GLY A 23 -5.69 1.90 -16.60
N HIS A 24 -6.94 2.25 -16.26
CA HIS A 24 -7.27 3.56 -15.67
C HIS A 24 -7.40 3.53 -14.14
N LEU A 25 -7.21 2.37 -13.50
CA LEU A 25 -7.25 2.24 -12.05
C LEU A 25 -5.83 2.21 -11.46
N PHE A 26 -5.58 3.11 -10.50
CA PHE A 26 -4.27 3.25 -9.85
C PHE A 26 -4.42 3.32 -8.33
N VAL A 27 -3.40 2.83 -7.62
CA VAL A 27 -3.25 2.97 -6.18
C VAL A 27 -2.01 3.81 -5.90
N ALA A 28 -2.20 4.91 -5.17
CA ALA A 28 -1.10 5.67 -4.62
C ALA A 28 -0.54 4.96 -3.38
N MET A 29 0.77 4.77 -3.37
CA MET A 29 1.49 4.10 -2.29
C MET A 29 2.22 5.16 -1.44
N PRO A 30 1.58 5.70 -0.39
CA PRO A 30 2.24 6.61 0.53
C PRO A 30 3.34 5.90 1.32
N PRO A 31 4.41 6.60 1.73
CA PRO A 31 5.47 6.03 2.55
C PRO A 31 5.00 5.77 3.98
N LEU A 32 5.53 4.71 4.57
CA LEU A 32 5.32 4.35 5.97
C LEU A 32 6.31 5.10 6.88
N TYR A 33 7.49 5.43 6.37
CA TYR A 33 8.56 6.08 7.12
C TYR A 33 9.11 7.32 6.41
N ARG A 34 9.45 8.33 7.20
CA ARG A 34 10.32 9.46 6.84
C ARG A 34 11.60 9.35 7.64
N ILE A 35 12.72 9.54 6.98
CA ILE A 35 14.07 9.44 7.55
C ILE A 35 14.76 10.78 7.31
N ASP A 36 15.02 11.51 8.38
CA ASP A 36 15.72 12.79 8.36
C ASP A 36 17.18 12.58 8.79
N ALA A 37 18.12 12.77 7.85
CA ALA A 37 19.56 12.62 8.07
C ALA A 37 20.25 13.98 7.86
N GLY A 38 20.17 14.84 8.88
CA GLY A 38 20.72 16.19 8.82
C GLY A 38 19.95 17.08 7.86
N LYS A 39 20.47 17.29 6.64
CA LYS A 39 19.80 18.07 5.58
C LYS A 39 19.09 17.20 4.55
N GLU A 40 19.33 15.90 4.55
CA GLU A 40 18.69 14.97 3.61
C GLU A 40 17.41 14.38 4.21
N VAL A 41 16.38 14.28 3.38
CA VAL A 41 15.10 13.65 3.73
C VAL A 41 14.89 12.47 2.78
N HIS A 42 14.63 11.30 3.34
CA HIS A 42 14.35 10.07 2.60
C HIS A 42 13.00 9.49 3.03
N TYR A 43 12.33 8.79 2.13
CA TYR A 43 11.05 8.13 2.37
C TYR A 43 11.15 6.64 2.07
N ALA A 44 10.54 5.82 2.93
CA ALA A 44 10.48 4.36 2.76
C ALA A 44 9.03 3.86 2.87
N LEU A 45 8.66 2.94 1.97
CA LEU A 45 7.32 2.33 1.92
C LEU A 45 7.12 1.25 2.98
N ASP A 46 8.18 0.51 3.28
CA ASP A 46 8.15 -0.65 4.17
C ASP A 46 9.43 -0.71 5.02
N ASP A 47 9.46 -1.68 5.94
CA ASP A 47 10.60 -1.92 6.82
C ASP A 47 11.85 -2.35 6.04
N MET A 48 11.70 -3.03 4.90
CA MET A 48 12.83 -3.45 4.08
C MET A 48 13.54 -2.22 3.46
N GLU A 49 12.78 -1.32 2.85
CA GLU A 49 13.29 -0.05 2.30
C GLU A 49 13.89 0.83 3.39
N LEU A 50 13.28 0.87 4.58
CA LEU A 50 13.82 1.59 5.74
C LEU A 50 15.23 1.07 6.06
N GLN A 51 15.38 -0.25 6.26
CA GLN A 51 16.68 -0.85 6.57
C GLN A 51 17.72 -0.64 5.46
N GLN A 52 17.31 -0.73 4.20
CA GLN A 52 18.20 -0.45 3.08
C GLN A 52 18.65 1.01 3.04
N THR A 53 17.76 1.95 3.31
CA THR A 53 18.06 3.39 3.35
C THR A 53 19.01 3.71 4.49
N LEU A 54 18.76 3.16 5.68
CA LEU A 54 19.64 3.30 6.85
C LEU A 54 21.04 2.74 6.61
N LYS A 55 21.17 1.61 5.90
CA LYS A 55 22.47 1.03 5.53
C LYS A 55 23.24 1.89 4.52
N LYS A 56 22.54 2.58 3.61
CA LYS A 56 23.15 3.46 2.61
C LYS A 56 23.58 4.80 3.19
N LEU A 57 22.89 5.28 4.22
CA LEU A 57 23.19 6.53 4.92
C LEU A 57 24.53 6.42 5.65
N LYS A 58 25.59 6.99 5.06
CA LYS A 58 26.91 7.16 5.71
C LYS A 58 26.96 8.43 6.58
N SER A 59 25.87 8.76 7.27
CA SER A 59 25.78 9.97 8.09
C SER A 59 26.62 9.83 9.36
N ARG A 60 27.31 10.91 9.75
CA ARG A 60 28.01 11.01 11.04
C ARG A 60 27.05 11.13 12.24
N SER A 61 25.81 11.55 12.00
CA SER A 61 24.76 11.72 13.03
C SER A 61 23.66 10.68 12.87
N ALA A 62 23.08 10.26 14.00
CA ALA A 62 21.97 9.32 14.02
C ALA A 62 20.74 9.91 13.28
N PRO A 63 20.21 9.22 12.27
CA PRO A 63 19.03 9.68 11.54
C PRO A 63 17.79 9.66 12.44
N GLN A 64 16.91 10.64 12.27
CA GLN A 64 15.60 10.69 12.93
C GLN A 64 14.59 9.96 12.04
N ILE A 65 13.87 9.00 12.61
CA ILE A 65 12.89 8.19 11.88
C ILE A 65 11.50 8.56 12.40
N THR A 66 10.63 9.02 11.51
CA THR A 66 9.21 9.27 11.79
C THR A 66 8.38 8.25 11.05
N ARG A 67 7.46 7.58 11.75
CA ARG A 67 6.51 6.64 11.13
C ARG A 67 5.16 7.32 10.96
N PHE A 68 4.60 7.22 9.75
CA PHE A 68 3.25 7.69 9.46
C PHE A 68 2.24 6.57 9.71
N LYS A 69 1.17 6.85 10.45
CA LYS A 69 0.05 5.90 10.60
C LYS A 69 -1.09 6.21 9.62
N GLY A 70 -1.16 7.46 9.16
CA GLY A 70 -2.16 7.90 8.20
C GLY A 70 -1.74 9.16 7.47
N LEU A 71 -2.41 9.43 6.34
CA LEU A 71 -2.13 10.58 5.48
C LEU A 71 -2.37 11.93 6.18
N GLY A 72 -3.25 11.98 7.18
CA GLY A 72 -3.54 13.20 7.93
C GLY A 72 -2.41 13.65 8.86
N GLU A 73 -1.39 12.81 9.08
CA GLU A 73 -0.20 13.16 9.86
C GLU A 73 0.87 13.87 9.00
N MET A 74 0.69 13.87 7.67
CA MET A 74 1.58 14.52 6.73
C MET A 74 1.16 15.97 6.50
N ASN A 75 2.13 16.87 6.41
CA ASN A 75 1.86 18.22 5.94
C ASN A 75 1.54 18.21 4.42
N PRO A 76 0.89 19.27 3.88
CA PRO A 76 0.49 19.28 2.47
C PRO A 76 1.65 19.14 1.47
N LEU A 77 2.84 19.64 1.79
CA LEU A 77 4.02 19.54 0.92
C LEU A 77 4.54 18.10 0.85
N GLN A 78 4.63 17.41 1.99
CA GLN A 78 5.00 16.01 2.08
C GLN A 78 3.99 15.13 1.35
N LEU A 79 2.69 15.37 1.55
CA LEU A 79 1.65 14.60 0.87
C LEU A 79 1.77 14.77 -0.65
N ARG A 80 1.98 16.00 -1.12
CA ARG A 80 2.17 16.29 -2.54
C ARG A 80 3.38 15.54 -3.10
N GLU A 81 4.54 15.68 -2.49
CA GLU A 81 5.79 15.06 -2.94
C GLU A 81 5.68 13.53 -2.96
N THR A 82 5.09 12.94 -1.94
CA THR A 82 5.08 11.49 -1.77
C THR A 82 3.99 10.78 -2.58
N THR A 83 2.84 11.43 -2.80
CA THR A 83 1.66 10.74 -3.37
C THR A 83 1.08 11.40 -4.63
N MET A 84 1.31 12.70 -4.87
CA MET A 84 0.58 13.44 -5.92
C MET A 84 1.47 13.90 -7.08
N ASP A 85 2.69 14.35 -6.80
CA ASP A 85 3.58 14.95 -7.80
C ASP A 85 4.00 13.91 -8.85
N PRO A 86 3.74 14.11 -10.14
CA PRO A 86 4.05 13.12 -11.18
C PRO A 86 5.51 12.68 -11.23
N ASN A 87 6.45 13.52 -10.77
CA ASN A 87 7.88 13.24 -10.84
C ASN A 87 8.38 12.37 -9.69
N THR A 88 7.70 12.38 -8.54
CA THR A 88 8.16 11.73 -7.30
C THR A 88 7.16 10.74 -6.71
N ARG A 89 5.89 10.79 -7.13
CA ARG A 89 4.84 9.89 -6.65
C ARG A 89 5.13 8.44 -7.00
N ARG A 90 4.72 7.54 -6.13
CA ARG A 90 4.68 6.10 -6.39
C ARG A 90 3.23 5.68 -6.64
N LEU A 91 2.88 5.53 -7.92
CA LEU A 91 1.58 5.00 -8.36
C LEU A 91 1.76 3.57 -8.87
N VAL A 92 0.92 2.67 -8.39
CA VAL A 92 0.82 1.30 -8.91
C VAL A 92 -0.44 1.23 -9.76
N GLN A 93 -0.29 0.87 -11.03
CA GLN A 93 -1.43 0.57 -11.90
C GLN A 93 -1.98 -0.81 -11.52
N LEU A 94 -3.30 -0.90 -11.37
CA LEU A 94 -3.97 -2.19 -11.15
C LEU A 94 -4.34 -2.80 -12.49
N ASP A 95 -4.00 -4.07 -12.65
CA ASP A 95 -4.36 -4.88 -13.82
C ASP A 95 -5.46 -5.89 -13.44
N LEU A 96 -6.30 -6.20 -14.43
CA LEU A 96 -7.30 -7.25 -14.34
C LEU A 96 -6.81 -8.41 -15.20
N ASP A 97 -5.93 -9.24 -14.64
CA ASP A 97 -5.33 -10.41 -15.31
C ASP A 97 -6.42 -11.45 -15.69
N ASP A 98 -6.50 -12.58 -14.96
CA ASP A 98 -7.57 -13.53 -15.12
C ASP A 98 -8.80 -13.06 -14.34
N SER A 99 -9.80 -12.58 -15.07
CA SER A 99 -11.07 -12.12 -14.49
C SER A 99 -11.79 -13.22 -13.69
N HIS A 100 -11.69 -14.49 -14.09
CA HIS A 100 -12.33 -15.59 -13.37
C HIS A 100 -11.63 -15.85 -12.03
N TYR A 101 -10.31 -15.91 -12.05
CA TYR A 101 -9.51 -16.03 -10.83
C TYR A 101 -9.75 -14.86 -9.88
N THR A 102 -9.70 -13.63 -10.40
CA THR A 102 -9.88 -12.40 -9.62
C THR A 102 -11.25 -12.33 -8.98
N ASN A 103 -12.31 -12.66 -9.73
CA ASN A 103 -13.67 -12.74 -9.20
C ASN A 103 -13.82 -13.82 -8.12
N GLY A 104 -13.20 -15.00 -8.31
CA GLY A 104 -13.21 -16.07 -7.31
C GLY A 104 -12.50 -15.65 -6.02
N LEU A 105 -11.38 -14.94 -6.12
CA LEU A 105 -10.65 -14.41 -4.97
C LEU A 105 -11.46 -13.34 -4.24
N LEU A 106 -12.03 -12.37 -4.96
CA LEU A 106 -12.88 -11.32 -4.37
C LEU A 106 -14.14 -11.91 -3.72
N ASP A 107 -14.77 -12.90 -4.34
CA ASP A 107 -15.92 -13.62 -3.77
C ASP A 107 -15.55 -14.27 -2.44
N LYS A 108 -14.41 -15.00 -2.40
CA LYS A 108 -13.90 -15.57 -1.15
C LYS A 108 -13.71 -14.48 -0.08
N LEU A 109 -13.12 -13.34 -0.43
CA LEU A 109 -12.77 -12.29 0.53
C LEU A 109 -13.97 -11.44 1.00
N LEU A 110 -15.00 -11.24 0.18
CA LEU A 110 -16.04 -10.24 0.44
C LEU A 110 -17.45 -10.80 0.54
N ALA A 111 -17.73 -11.99 0.01
CA ALA A 111 -19.09 -12.52 0.01
C ALA A 111 -19.51 -13.00 1.41
N LYS A 112 -20.73 -12.62 1.81
CA LYS A 112 -21.34 -13.03 3.09
C LYS A 112 -21.44 -14.56 3.22
N LYS A 113 -21.71 -15.25 2.11
CA LYS A 113 -21.87 -16.71 2.07
C LYS A 113 -20.54 -17.48 2.20
N ARG A 114 -19.40 -16.82 2.03
CA ARG A 114 -18.04 -17.44 2.01
C ARG A 114 -17.30 -17.27 3.33
N ALA A 115 -18.03 -17.13 4.44
CA ALA A 115 -17.45 -16.89 5.75
C ALA A 115 -16.55 -18.02 6.24
N SER A 116 -16.92 -19.27 5.95
CA SER A 116 -16.08 -20.45 6.23
C SER A 116 -14.77 -20.40 5.46
N ASP A 117 -14.81 -20.10 4.16
CA ASP A 117 -13.61 -20.03 3.31
C ASP A 117 -12.63 -18.94 3.78
N ARG A 118 -13.15 -17.78 4.20
CA ARG A 118 -12.29 -16.73 4.79
C ARG A 118 -11.65 -17.17 6.08
N LYS A 119 -12.38 -17.89 6.93
CA LYS A 119 -11.83 -18.39 8.20
C LYS A 119 -10.64 -19.31 7.92
N THR A 120 -10.81 -20.30 7.05
CA THR A 120 -9.73 -21.21 6.65
C THR A 120 -8.56 -20.46 6.02
N TRP A 121 -8.83 -19.51 5.12
CA TRP A 121 -7.78 -18.71 4.50
C TRP A 121 -6.96 -17.90 5.54
N LEU A 122 -7.61 -17.35 6.57
CA LEU A 122 -6.92 -16.66 7.66
C LEU A 122 -6.10 -17.61 8.54
N GLU A 123 -6.59 -18.82 8.79
CA GLU A 123 -5.86 -19.85 9.54
C GLU A 123 -4.59 -20.29 8.78
N GLU A 124 -4.66 -20.41 7.46
CA GLU A 124 -3.54 -20.82 6.61
C GLU A 124 -2.52 -19.71 6.34
N LYS A 125 -2.96 -18.46 6.19
CA LYS A 125 -2.14 -17.33 5.71
C LYS A 125 -1.93 -16.24 6.74
N GLY A 126 -2.51 -16.35 7.93
CA GLY A 126 -2.44 -15.32 8.98
C GLY A 126 -1.02 -15.01 9.44
N ASN A 127 -0.11 -15.98 9.38
CA ASN A 127 1.31 -15.80 9.73
C ASN A 127 2.08 -14.89 8.75
N LEU A 128 1.52 -14.62 7.56
CA LEU A 128 2.10 -13.70 6.58
C LEU A 128 1.71 -12.24 6.85
N ALA A 129 0.80 -12.00 7.79
CA ALA A 129 0.44 -10.64 8.17
C ALA A 129 1.63 -9.98 8.86
N ASP A 130 2.05 -8.84 8.33
CA ASP A 130 3.06 -8.02 8.99
C ASP A 130 2.43 -7.30 10.18
N ILE A 131 2.63 -7.87 11.38
CA ILE A 131 2.09 -7.32 12.63
C ILE A 131 2.79 -5.99 12.96
N ALA A 132 3.99 -5.75 12.43
CA ALA A 132 4.68 -4.48 12.65
C ALA A 132 4.00 -3.33 11.89
N ALA A 133 3.22 -3.59 10.82
CA ALA A 133 2.53 -2.60 10.01
C ALA A 133 1.12 -2.19 10.53
N LEU A 134 0.59 -2.90 11.53
CA LEU A 134 -0.67 -2.56 12.23
C LEU A 134 -0.46 -1.49 13.31
#